data_AF-A0A7S0A4J7-F1
#
_entry.id   AF-A0A7S0A4J7-F1
#
_cell.length_a   1.000
_cell.length_b   1.000
_cell.length_c   1.000
_cell.angle_alpha   90.00
_cell.angle_beta   90.00
_cell.angle_gamma   90.00
#
_symmetry.space_group_name_H-M   'P 1'
#
loop_
_entity.id
_entity.type
_entity.pdbx_description
1 polymer ?
#
loop_
_entity_poly.entity_id
_entity_poly.type
_entity_poly.pdbx_seq_one_letter_code
_entity_poly.pdbx_strand_id
1 'polypeptide(L)'
;RPRARLGAMSRMARSHLFADHHGPIRFHKIRKQKAELSPVIYGWHHNTPWSKYNNFAYFWSEHRPIRKTVVNHAQRVKQIRAFGDRLGMSPTVIQELSTQGPFTLFCPNNAAMDLIRESAWEKLWDEERNNFLRHHAVKGKWGIVDIVAAQGTAGGLKSLADQPLPVVVNGCLEEMNRVVRVGGAEVTKFNVRCWNGFVHIIDRPLIPKWR
;
A
#
# COMPACT_ATOMS: atom_id res chain seq x y z
N ARG A 1 5.45 19.71 48.15
CA ARG A 1 4.56 20.12 47.03
C ARG A 1 4.09 18.86 46.30
N PRO A 2 2.80 18.47 46.39
CA PRO A 2 2.30 17.26 45.73
C PRO A 2 1.99 17.54 44.25
N ARG A 3 2.24 16.54 43.39
CA ARG A 3 1.95 16.56 41.94
C ARG A 3 0.43 16.56 41.70
N ALA A 4 -0.05 17.50 40.91
CA ALA A 4 -1.44 17.57 40.47
C ALA A 4 -1.81 16.34 39.62
N ARG A 5 -2.90 15.66 39.99
CA ARG A 5 -3.57 14.65 39.15
C ARG A 5 -4.43 15.39 38.11
N LEU A 6 -4.07 15.30 36.83
CA LEU A 6 -4.98 15.66 35.74
C LEU A 6 -6.12 14.64 35.72
N GLY A 7 -7.34 15.17 35.80
CA GLY A 7 -8.58 14.42 36.05
C GLY A 7 -8.91 13.38 34.99
N ALA A 8 -9.43 12.25 35.45
CA ALA A 8 -9.97 11.19 34.60
C ALA A 8 -11.24 11.69 33.89
N MET A 9 -11.23 11.72 32.56
CA MET A 9 -12.43 12.01 31.77
C MET A 9 -13.52 10.96 32.06
N SER A 10 -14.75 11.44 32.27
CA SER A 10 -15.97 10.64 32.49
C SER A 10 -16.20 9.63 31.37
N ARG A 11 -16.78 8.47 31.71
CA ARG A 11 -17.03 7.33 30.80
C ARG A 11 -17.84 7.73 29.55
N MET A 12 -18.70 8.74 29.63
CA MET A 12 -19.48 9.24 28.48
C MET A 12 -18.65 9.99 27.44
N ALA A 13 -17.56 10.68 27.84
CA ALA A 13 -16.69 11.35 26.88
C ALA A 13 -15.90 10.35 26.02
N ARG A 14 -15.71 9.12 26.51
CA ARG A 14 -15.06 8.05 25.76
C ARG A 14 -15.96 7.45 24.69
N SER A 15 -17.27 7.37 24.90
CA SER A 15 -18.20 6.77 23.93
C SER A 15 -18.31 7.56 22.64
N HIS A 16 -18.20 8.89 22.69
CA HIS A 16 -18.20 9.73 21.49
C HIS A 16 -16.94 9.57 20.63
N LEU A 17 -15.79 9.21 21.23
CA LEU A 17 -14.55 8.89 20.50
C LEU A 17 -14.58 7.50 19.83
N PHE A 18 -15.63 6.70 20.05
CA PHE A 18 -15.73 5.31 19.56
C PHE A 18 -16.61 5.14 18.31
N ALA A 19 -17.28 6.20 17.85
CA ALA A 19 -18.01 6.19 16.58
C ALA A 19 -17.04 6.32 15.38
N ASP A 20 -15.96 7.09 15.55
CA ASP A 20 -15.11 7.52 14.44
C ASP A 20 -13.83 6.66 14.35
N HIS A 21 -13.98 5.36 14.04
CA HIS A 21 -12.98 4.34 13.59
C HIS A 21 -11.44 4.58 13.67
N HIS A 22 -10.93 5.32 14.66
CA HIS A 22 -9.52 5.66 14.80
C HIS A 22 -9.05 5.31 16.21
N GLY A 23 -8.48 4.11 16.38
CA GLY A 23 -7.85 3.69 17.64
C GLY A 23 -7.33 2.25 17.60
N PRO A 24 -6.33 1.90 18.41
CA PRO A 24 -5.69 0.58 18.36
C PRO A 24 -6.61 -0.48 18.98
N ILE A 25 -6.81 -1.58 18.24
CA ILE A 25 -6.89 -2.98 18.72
C ILE A 25 -7.88 -3.21 19.88
N ARG A 26 -9.03 -3.85 19.58
CA ARG A 26 -9.98 -4.35 20.57
C ARG A 26 -10.30 -5.83 20.30
N PHE A 27 -10.03 -6.68 21.27
CA PHE A 27 -10.66 -7.99 21.40
C PHE A 27 -12.16 -7.80 21.65
N HIS A 28 -13.00 -8.02 20.64
CA HIS A 28 -14.45 -8.02 20.84
C HIS A 28 -14.88 -9.42 21.27
N LYS A 29 -15.14 -9.58 22.58
CA LYS A 29 -15.78 -10.78 23.11
C LYS A 29 -17.29 -10.67 22.87
N ILE A 30 -17.76 -11.04 21.69
CA ILE A 30 -19.18 -11.05 21.37
C ILE A 30 -19.74 -12.42 21.78
N ARG A 31 -20.72 -12.42 22.69
CA ARG A 31 -21.44 -13.63 23.08
C ARG A 31 -22.48 -13.93 22.00
N LYS A 32 -22.32 -15.04 21.28
CA LYS A 32 -23.29 -15.46 20.27
C LYS A 32 -24.61 -15.90 20.90
N GLN A 33 -25.71 -15.69 20.19
CA GLN A 33 -26.98 -16.31 20.55
C GLN A 33 -26.95 -17.80 20.21
N LYS A 34 -27.75 -18.62 20.91
CA LYS A 34 -27.73 -20.08 20.77
C LYS A 34 -28.04 -20.57 19.35
N ALA A 35 -28.82 -19.81 18.58
CA ALA A 35 -29.18 -20.10 17.20
C ALA A 35 -28.05 -19.81 16.18
N GLU A 36 -27.03 -19.03 16.55
CA GLU A 36 -25.90 -18.62 15.69
C GLU A 36 -24.64 -19.47 15.93
N LEU A 37 -24.72 -20.39 16.89
CA LEU A 37 -23.71 -21.42 17.12
C LEU A 37 -23.78 -22.40 15.95
N SER A 38 -22.63 -22.75 15.36
CA SER A 38 -22.58 -23.78 14.31
C SER A 38 -23.28 -25.05 14.82
N PRO A 39 -24.18 -25.67 14.05
CA PRO A 39 -24.75 -26.96 14.45
C PRO A 39 -23.59 -27.94 14.54
N VAL A 40 -23.23 -28.30 15.76
CA VAL A 40 -22.33 -29.42 16.00
C VAL A 40 -23.05 -30.63 15.43
N ILE A 41 -22.54 -31.21 14.35
CA ILE A 41 -23.00 -32.48 13.81
C ILE A 41 -22.86 -33.48 14.97
N TYR A 42 -24.00 -33.85 15.56
CA TYR A 42 -24.06 -34.78 16.68
C TYR A 42 -23.65 -36.17 16.17
N GLY A 43 -22.53 -36.69 16.63
CA GLY A 43 -22.11 -38.05 16.30
C GLY A 43 -20.65 -38.42 16.60
N TRP A 44 -19.76 -37.45 16.83
CA TRP A 44 -18.35 -37.76 17.11
C TRP A 44 -17.96 -37.26 18.50
N HIS A 45 -17.88 -38.19 19.45
CA HIS A 45 -17.28 -38.00 20.77
C HIS A 45 -15.79 -37.70 20.63
N HIS A 46 -15.41 -36.45 20.38
CA HIS A 46 -14.02 -36.03 20.52
C HIS A 46 -13.91 -34.69 21.25
N ASN A 47 -13.16 -34.75 22.36
CA ASN A 47 -12.52 -33.65 23.07
C ASN A 47 -13.43 -32.61 23.76
N THR A 48 -13.78 -32.96 25.00
CA THR A 48 -14.32 -32.10 26.07
C THR A 48 -13.58 -30.77 26.35
N PRO A 49 -12.34 -30.47 25.89
CA PRO A 49 -11.81 -29.11 25.99
C PRO A 49 -12.41 -28.14 24.96
N TRP A 50 -12.85 -28.61 23.78
CA TRP A 50 -13.14 -27.74 22.62
C TRP A 50 -14.51 -27.05 22.68
N SER A 51 -15.49 -27.58 23.43
CA SER A 51 -16.80 -26.94 23.60
C SER A 51 -16.73 -25.62 24.37
N LYS A 52 -15.71 -25.44 25.22
CA LYS A 52 -15.46 -24.17 25.94
C LYS A 52 -14.98 -23.05 25.01
N TYR A 53 -14.40 -23.40 23.86
CA TYR A 53 -13.88 -22.46 22.87
C TYR A 53 -14.93 -21.99 21.86
N ASN A 54 -16.06 -22.71 21.71
CA ASN A 54 -17.06 -22.41 20.69
C ASN A 54 -18.17 -21.40 21.13
N ASN A 55 -18.06 -20.83 22.34
CA ASN A 55 -18.98 -19.76 22.80
C ASN A 55 -18.58 -18.35 22.31
N PHE A 56 -17.43 -18.22 21.66
CA PHE A 56 -16.89 -16.95 21.17
C PHE A 56 -16.40 -17.12 19.73
N ALA A 57 -16.90 -16.28 18.81
CA ALA A 57 -16.20 -16.10 17.55
C ALA A 57 -15.04 -15.13 17.77
N TYR A 58 -13.81 -15.65 17.73
CA TYR A 58 -12.62 -14.81 17.71
C TYR A 58 -12.40 -14.31 16.28
N PHE A 59 -12.99 -13.17 15.92
CA PHE A 59 -12.55 -12.44 14.73
C PHE A 59 -11.29 -11.66 15.10
N TRP A 60 -10.12 -12.25 14.86
CA TRP A 60 -8.86 -11.52 14.89
C TRP A 60 -8.53 -11.06 13.47
N SER A 61 -8.95 -9.86 13.10
CA SER A 61 -8.31 -9.13 12.00
C SER A 61 -8.05 -7.68 12.41
N GLU A 62 -7.26 -7.52 13.46
CA GLU A 62 -6.60 -6.25 13.68
C GLU A 62 -5.59 -6.06 12.56
N HIS A 63 -5.96 -5.29 11.55
CA HIS A 63 -4.99 -4.78 10.60
C HIS A 63 -3.93 -4.04 11.41
N ARG A 64 -2.76 -4.66 11.58
CA ARG A 64 -1.64 -4.01 12.27
C ARG A 64 -1.43 -2.64 11.59
N PRO A 65 -1.34 -1.54 12.35
CA PRO A 65 -1.13 -0.24 11.75
C PRO A 65 0.19 -0.27 10.98
N ILE A 66 0.11 -0.08 9.66
CA ILE A 66 1.27 -0.07 8.79
C ILE A 66 1.98 1.25 9.05
N ARG A 67 3.20 1.20 9.61
CA ARG A 67 4.00 2.39 9.95
C ARG A 67 4.97 2.83 8.86
N LYS A 68 5.17 1.99 7.83
CA LYS A 68 6.09 2.29 6.72
C LYS A 68 5.41 3.17 5.67
N THR A 69 6.04 4.29 5.32
CA THR A 69 5.67 5.09 4.15
C THR A 69 6.13 4.40 2.86
N VAL A 70 5.62 4.85 1.71
CA VAL A 70 6.08 4.41 0.39
C VAL A 70 7.58 4.64 0.20
N VAL A 71 8.11 5.79 0.64
CA VAL A 71 9.55 6.11 0.59
C VAL A 71 10.36 5.15 1.47
N ASN A 72 9.95 4.97 2.73
CA ASN A 72 10.62 4.04 3.64
C ASN A 72 10.60 2.61 3.11
N HIS A 73 9.55 2.23 2.37
CA HIS A 73 9.49 0.92 1.75
C HIS A 73 10.49 0.78 0.60
N ALA A 74 10.58 1.79 -0.28
CA ALA A 74 11.52 1.82 -1.39
C ALA A 74 12.98 1.72 -0.93
N GLN A 75 13.35 2.41 0.15
CA GLN A 75 14.72 2.42 0.67
C GLN A 75 15.12 1.13 1.40
N ARG A 76 14.17 0.41 2.00
CA ARG A 76 14.47 -0.75 2.87
C ARG A 76 14.46 -2.09 2.15
N VAL A 77 13.76 -2.19 1.03
CA VAL A 77 13.59 -3.47 0.34
C VAL A 77 14.72 -3.71 -0.65
N LYS A 78 15.43 -4.82 -0.49
CA LYS A 78 16.60 -5.18 -1.31
C LYS A 78 16.33 -5.13 -2.82
N GLN A 79 15.17 -5.60 -3.28
CA GLN A 79 14.85 -5.72 -4.70
C GLN A 79 14.62 -4.36 -5.42
N ILE A 80 14.30 -3.29 -4.69
CA ILE A 80 14.03 -1.95 -5.24
C ILE A 80 14.99 -0.91 -4.66
N ARG A 81 16.08 -1.37 -4.02
CA ARG A 81 16.99 -0.52 -3.26
C ARG A 81 17.71 0.47 -4.16
N ALA A 82 18.09 0.08 -5.38
CA ALA A 82 18.76 0.96 -6.33
C ALA A 82 17.89 2.18 -6.75
N PHE A 83 16.57 2.01 -6.76
CA PHE A 83 15.64 3.12 -6.95
C PHE A 83 15.48 3.95 -5.66
N GLY A 84 15.37 3.28 -4.51
CA GLY A 84 15.30 3.95 -3.21
C GLY A 84 16.51 4.83 -2.90
N ASP A 85 17.71 4.42 -3.31
CA ASP A 85 18.96 5.18 -3.14
C ASP A 85 18.95 6.45 -4.00
N ARG A 86 18.53 6.36 -5.27
CA ARG A 86 18.34 7.54 -6.15
C ARG A 86 17.25 8.47 -5.63
N LEU A 87 16.14 7.93 -5.12
CA LEU A 87 15.12 8.72 -4.44
C LEU A 87 15.71 9.45 -3.22
N GLY A 88 16.64 8.81 -2.50
CA GLY A 88 17.41 9.37 -1.38
C GLY A 88 18.22 10.62 -1.73
N MET A 89 18.67 10.75 -2.98
CA MET A 89 19.44 11.91 -3.46
C MET A 89 18.57 13.16 -3.66
N SER A 90 17.24 12.98 -3.80
CA SER A 90 16.28 14.06 -4.07
C SER A 90 15.42 14.37 -2.83
N PRO A 91 15.86 15.26 -1.92
CA PRO A 91 15.14 15.54 -0.68
C PRO A 91 13.74 16.15 -0.91
N THR A 92 13.57 16.91 -1.99
CA THR A 92 12.30 17.55 -2.36
C THR A 92 11.21 16.51 -2.62
N VAL A 93 11.51 15.48 -3.41
CA VAL A 93 10.58 14.41 -3.76
C VAL A 93 10.30 13.49 -2.56
N ILE A 94 11.31 13.22 -1.73
CA ILE A 94 11.13 12.47 -0.47
C ILE A 94 10.12 13.18 0.44
N GLN A 95 10.26 14.50 0.60
CA GLN A 95 9.38 15.28 1.46
C GLN A 95 7.94 15.24 0.92
N GLU A 96 7.76 15.43 -0.38
CA GLU A 96 6.46 15.36 -1.06
C GLU A 96 5.78 14.00 -0.87
N LEU A 97 6.50 12.91 -1.15
CA LEU A 97 5.99 11.53 -1.05
C LEU A 97 5.87 11.01 0.40
N SER A 98 6.41 11.73 1.38
CA SER A 98 6.26 11.38 2.81
C SER A 98 5.05 12.02 3.46
N THR A 99 4.34 12.92 2.75
CA THR A 99 3.11 13.55 3.25
C THR A 99 1.97 12.53 3.44
N GLN A 100 0.91 12.94 4.16
CA GLN A 100 -0.23 12.09 4.51
C GLN A 100 -1.11 11.66 3.31
N GLY A 101 -0.86 12.20 2.12
CA GLY A 101 -1.66 11.91 0.92
C GLY A 101 -1.58 10.44 0.50
N PRO A 102 -2.64 9.88 -0.09
CA PRO A 102 -2.53 8.60 -0.76
C PRO A 102 -1.65 8.76 -2.01
N PHE A 103 -0.56 8.00 -2.07
CA PHE A 103 0.32 7.90 -3.21
C PHE A 103 0.42 6.46 -3.69
N THR A 104 0.50 6.30 -5.00
CA THR A 104 0.84 5.02 -5.62
C THR A 104 2.20 5.19 -6.30
N LEU A 105 3.18 4.43 -5.82
CA LEU A 105 4.56 4.51 -6.31
C LEU A 105 4.87 3.27 -7.15
N PHE A 106 5.29 3.49 -8.38
CA PHE A 106 5.78 2.46 -9.28
C PHE A 106 7.31 2.39 -9.14
N CYS A 107 7.81 1.38 -8.41
CA CYS A 107 9.23 1.20 -8.16
C CYS A 107 9.84 0.19 -9.16
N PRO A 108 10.76 0.61 -10.03
CA PRO A 108 11.53 -0.33 -10.85
C PRO A 108 12.38 -1.26 -9.98
N ASN A 109 12.45 -2.53 -10.40
CA ASN A 109 13.34 -3.53 -9.80
C ASN A 109 14.82 -3.13 -10.02
N ASN A 110 15.76 -3.67 -9.25
CA ASN A 110 17.18 -3.34 -9.42
C ASN A 110 17.66 -3.64 -10.85
N ALA A 111 17.31 -4.80 -11.41
CA ALA A 111 17.63 -5.14 -12.80
C ALA A 111 17.06 -4.15 -13.82
N ALA A 112 15.90 -3.55 -13.52
CA ALA A 112 15.30 -2.51 -14.35
C ALA A 112 16.09 -1.20 -14.27
N MET A 113 16.62 -0.89 -13.09
CA MET A 113 17.45 0.30 -12.87
C MET A 113 18.85 0.16 -13.45
N ASP A 114 19.37 -1.06 -13.58
CA ASP A 114 20.66 -1.34 -14.23
C ASP A 114 20.59 -1.11 -15.75
N LEU A 115 19.39 -1.13 -16.35
CA LEU A 115 19.18 -0.74 -17.75
C LEU A 115 19.49 0.74 -18.00
N ILE A 116 19.41 1.58 -16.95
CA ILE A 116 19.82 2.98 -17.01
C ILE A 116 21.32 3.02 -16.72
N ARG A 117 22.12 3.30 -17.76
CA ARG A 117 23.55 3.54 -17.59
C ARG A 117 23.77 4.65 -16.56
N GLU A 118 24.63 4.42 -15.56
CA GLU A 118 24.96 5.40 -14.53
C GLU A 118 25.45 6.73 -15.15
N SER A 119 26.27 6.64 -16.20
CA SER A 119 26.74 7.80 -16.96
C SER A 119 25.63 8.64 -17.59
N ALA A 120 24.45 8.05 -17.87
CA ALA A 120 23.30 8.79 -18.37
C ALA A 120 22.61 9.52 -17.21
N TRP A 121 22.42 8.84 -16.08
CA TRP A 121 21.81 9.42 -14.88
C TRP A 121 22.59 10.61 -14.31
N GLU A 122 23.93 10.51 -14.31
CA GLU A 122 24.80 11.58 -13.85
C GLU A 122 24.75 12.83 -14.73
N LYS A 123 24.46 12.66 -16.03
CA LYS A 123 24.33 13.77 -16.98
C LYS A 123 23.01 14.53 -16.85
N LEU A 124 21.98 13.94 -16.24
CA LEU A 124 20.71 14.62 -16.02
C LEU A 124 20.88 15.74 -15.00
N TRP A 125 20.19 16.86 -15.24
CA TRP A 125 20.06 17.93 -14.26
C TRP A 125 19.19 17.51 -13.08
N ASP A 126 19.34 18.18 -11.94
CA ASP A 126 18.57 17.82 -10.73
C ASP A 126 17.05 17.98 -10.93
N GLU A 127 16.62 18.93 -11.77
CA GLU A 127 15.22 19.08 -12.15
C GLU A 127 14.69 17.89 -12.95
N GLU A 128 15.49 17.37 -13.89
CA GLU A 128 15.15 16.20 -14.70
C GLU A 128 15.10 14.93 -13.83
N ARG A 129 16.03 14.78 -12.90
CA ARG A 129 16.02 13.68 -11.91
C ARG A 129 14.77 13.72 -11.04
N ASN A 130 14.41 14.91 -10.54
CA ASN A 130 13.18 15.08 -9.76
C ASN A 130 11.94 14.79 -10.59
N ASN A 131 11.91 15.21 -11.86
CA ASN A 131 10.81 14.93 -12.77
C ASN A 131 10.68 13.42 -13.06
N PHE A 132 11.80 12.73 -13.27
CA PHE A 132 11.84 11.27 -13.40
C PHE A 132 11.25 10.58 -12.18
N LEU A 133 11.64 10.98 -10.97
CA LEU A 133 11.12 10.38 -9.74
C LEU A 133 9.61 10.67 -9.55
N ARG A 134 9.16 11.89 -9.88
CA ARG A 134 7.74 12.25 -9.86
C ARG A 134 6.92 11.49 -10.91
N HIS A 135 7.50 11.17 -12.05
CA HIS A 135 6.85 10.39 -13.09
C HIS A 135 6.48 8.97 -12.62
N HIS A 136 7.26 8.41 -11.69
CA HIS A 136 7.00 7.10 -11.09
C HIS A 136 5.94 7.13 -9.98
N ALA A 137 5.49 8.31 -9.57
CA ALA A 137 4.50 8.47 -8.52
C ALA A 137 3.19 9.00 -9.09
N VAL A 138 2.08 8.43 -8.62
CA VAL A 138 0.72 8.84 -8.96
C VAL A 138 0.00 9.25 -7.69
N LYS A 139 -0.74 10.35 -7.75
CA LYS A 139 -1.59 10.79 -6.64
C LYS A 139 -2.85 9.91 -6.59
N GLY A 140 -3.20 9.43 -5.40
CA GLY A 140 -4.33 8.53 -5.18
C GLY A 140 -3.92 7.12 -4.74
N LYS A 141 -4.90 6.38 -4.22
CA LYS A 141 -4.77 4.95 -3.90
C LYS A 141 -5.23 4.18 -5.13
N TRP A 142 -4.28 3.66 -5.88
CA TRP A 142 -4.54 2.86 -7.07
C TRP A 142 -4.11 1.43 -6.78
N GLY A 143 -5.06 0.58 -6.41
CA GLY A 143 -4.85 -0.87 -6.35
C GLY A 143 -4.80 -1.45 -7.75
N ILE A 144 -4.33 -2.70 -7.90
CA ILE A 144 -4.27 -3.37 -9.21
C ILE A 144 -5.64 -3.44 -9.89
N VAL A 145 -6.71 -3.58 -9.12
CA VAL A 145 -8.09 -3.62 -9.62
C VAL A 145 -8.46 -2.27 -10.22
N ASP A 146 -8.17 -1.18 -9.50
CA ASP A 146 -8.44 0.19 -9.96
C ASP A 146 -7.59 0.55 -11.18
N ILE A 147 -6.32 0.11 -11.21
CA ILE A 147 -5.42 0.32 -12.34
C ILE A 147 -5.97 -0.35 -13.59
N VAL A 148 -6.44 -1.60 -13.48
CA VAL A 148 -7.04 -2.26 -14.64
C VAL A 148 -8.36 -1.60 -15.02
N ALA A 149 -9.20 -1.21 -14.06
CA ALA A 149 -10.42 -0.47 -14.37
C ALA A 149 -10.15 0.86 -15.09
N ALA A 150 -8.98 1.47 -14.88
CA ALA A 150 -8.55 2.68 -15.57
C ALA A 150 -8.12 2.45 -17.04
N GLN A 151 -8.00 1.20 -17.50
CA GLN A 151 -7.73 0.87 -18.90
C GLN A 151 -8.80 1.49 -19.81
N GLY A 152 -8.37 2.15 -20.89
CA GLY A 152 -9.27 2.82 -21.83
C GLY A 152 -9.70 4.24 -21.44
N THR A 153 -9.33 4.72 -20.25
CA THR A 153 -9.48 6.15 -19.92
C THR A 153 -8.50 6.95 -20.79
N ALA A 154 -8.96 8.02 -21.44
CA ALA A 154 -8.15 8.84 -22.34
C ALA A 154 -6.91 9.40 -21.60
N GLY A 155 -5.75 8.78 -21.82
CA GLY A 155 -4.47 9.15 -21.18
C GLY A 155 -4.03 8.28 -19.98
N GLY A 156 -4.84 7.33 -19.51
CA GLY A 156 -4.49 6.45 -18.39
C GLY A 156 -4.34 7.17 -17.05
N LEU A 157 -3.35 6.77 -16.24
CA LEU A 157 -3.07 7.40 -14.94
C LEU A 157 -2.29 8.70 -15.11
N LYS A 158 -2.55 9.71 -14.28
CA LYS A 158 -1.78 10.95 -14.30
C LYS A 158 -0.67 10.91 -13.25
N SER A 159 0.58 10.98 -13.69
CA SER A 159 1.76 11.05 -12.79
C SER A 159 1.85 12.40 -12.06
N LEU A 160 2.66 12.47 -10.99
CA LEU A 160 2.98 13.74 -10.31
C LEU A 160 3.80 14.69 -11.20
N ALA A 161 4.39 14.18 -12.27
CA ALA A 161 5.05 14.96 -13.33
C ALA A 161 4.05 15.56 -14.35
N ASP A 162 2.75 15.44 -14.10
CA ASP A 162 1.66 15.82 -15.00
C ASP A 162 1.66 15.10 -16.37
N GLN A 163 2.41 14.00 -16.50
CA GLN A 163 2.46 13.21 -17.73
C GLN A 163 1.51 11.98 -17.66
N PRO A 164 0.89 11.60 -18.79
CA PRO A 164 0.01 10.44 -18.87
C PRO A 164 0.79 9.12 -18.83
N LEU A 165 0.33 8.19 -18.00
CA LEU A 165 0.81 6.81 -17.90
C LEU A 165 -0.25 5.88 -18.48
N PRO A 166 -0.13 5.48 -19.76
CA PRO A 166 -1.10 4.58 -20.38
C PRO A 166 -1.10 3.22 -19.68
N VAL A 167 -2.28 2.68 -19.42
CA VAL A 167 -2.45 1.35 -18.85
C VAL A 167 -2.92 0.40 -19.94
N VAL A 168 -2.19 -0.70 -20.12
CA VAL A 168 -2.50 -1.77 -21.06
C VAL A 168 -2.59 -3.07 -20.27
N VAL A 169 -3.68 -3.80 -20.45
CA VAL A 169 -3.85 -5.11 -19.82
C VAL A 169 -3.98 -6.13 -20.93
N ASN A 170 -3.08 -7.11 -20.89
CA ASN A 170 -3.04 -8.22 -21.84
C ASN A 170 -3.40 -9.51 -21.11
N GLY A 171 -4.04 -10.43 -21.83
CA GLY A 171 -4.46 -11.74 -21.32
C GLY A 171 -5.73 -11.69 -20.46
N CYS A 172 -6.24 -12.88 -20.13
CA CYS A 172 -7.44 -13.07 -19.34
C CYS A 172 -7.12 -13.58 -17.93
N LEU A 173 -7.95 -13.18 -16.95
CA LEU A 173 -7.86 -13.72 -15.59
C LEU A 173 -8.15 -15.23 -15.56
N GLU A 174 -9.05 -15.69 -16.43
CA GLU A 174 -9.46 -17.10 -16.56
C GLU A 174 -8.29 -18.02 -16.94
N GLU A 175 -7.40 -17.53 -17.79
CA GLU A 175 -6.21 -18.26 -18.27
C GLU A 175 -4.99 -18.09 -17.35
N MET A 176 -5.14 -17.35 -16.23
CA MET A 176 -4.05 -16.97 -15.31
C MET A 176 -2.86 -16.24 -15.95
N ASN A 177 -3.00 -15.76 -17.19
CA ASN A 177 -1.94 -15.10 -17.97
C ASN A 177 -2.12 -13.58 -18.02
N ARG A 178 -2.81 -13.00 -17.03
CA ARG A 178 -3.12 -11.57 -17.02
C ARG A 178 -1.86 -10.75 -16.70
N VAL A 179 -1.43 -9.97 -17.67
CA VAL A 179 -0.27 -9.07 -17.58
C VAL A 179 -0.75 -7.62 -17.59
N VAL A 180 -0.42 -6.88 -16.54
CA VAL A 180 -0.75 -5.45 -16.42
C VAL A 180 0.50 -4.62 -16.71
N ARG A 181 0.38 -3.71 -17.67
CA ARG A 181 1.44 -2.78 -18.07
C ARG A 181 1.02 -1.34 -17.82
N VAL A 182 1.92 -0.56 -17.21
CA VAL A 182 1.74 0.87 -16.93
C VAL A 182 2.90 1.61 -17.59
N GLY A 183 2.62 2.56 -18.48
CA GLY A 183 3.65 3.32 -19.19
C GLY A 183 4.61 2.45 -20.01
N GLY A 184 4.17 1.26 -20.44
CA GLY A 184 5.01 0.28 -21.14
C GLY A 184 5.85 -0.64 -20.25
N ALA A 185 5.83 -0.43 -18.92
CA ALA A 185 6.48 -1.31 -17.95
C ALA A 185 5.47 -2.32 -17.37
N GLU A 186 5.88 -3.57 -17.23
CA GLU A 186 5.10 -4.65 -16.67
C GLU A 186 5.19 -4.67 -15.14
N VAL A 187 4.02 -4.78 -14.49
CA VAL A 187 3.93 -4.82 -13.03
C VAL A 187 4.19 -6.24 -12.54
N THR A 188 5.38 -6.48 -11.98
CA THR A 188 5.81 -7.80 -11.47
C THR A 188 5.22 -8.13 -10.11
N LYS A 189 5.10 -7.12 -9.23
CA LYS A 189 4.51 -7.27 -7.90
C LYS A 189 3.60 -6.10 -7.58
N PHE A 190 2.36 -6.39 -7.24
CA PHE A 190 1.32 -5.39 -7.02
C PHE A 190 0.82 -5.33 -5.57
N ASN A 191 0.13 -4.24 -5.25
CA ASN A 191 -0.62 -4.02 -4.00
C ASN A 191 0.23 -4.09 -2.72
N VAL A 192 1.49 -3.63 -2.75
CA VAL A 192 2.27 -3.57 -1.52
C VAL A 192 1.78 -2.40 -0.67
N ARG A 193 1.05 -2.73 0.41
CA ARG A 193 0.40 -1.74 1.26
C ARG A 193 1.42 -0.99 2.13
N CYS A 194 1.31 0.33 2.10
CA CYS A 194 2.04 1.29 2.92
C CYS A 194 1.06 2.18 3.69
N TRP A 195 1.57 2.94 4.67
CA TRP A 195 0.80 3.92 5.44
C TRP A 195 0.08 4.93 4.55
N ASN A 196 0.85 5.53 3.63
CA ASN A 196 0.40 6.60 2.75
C ASN A 196 0.08 6.11 1.33
N GLY A 197 -0.23 4.82 1.14
CA GLY A 197 -0.72 4.31 -0.13
C GLY A 197 -0.14 2.96 -0.55
N PHE A 198 0.19 2.80 -1.83
CA PHE A 198 0.62 1.53 -2.43
C PHE A 198 1.95 1.64 -3.15
N VAL A 199 2.70 0.53 -3.16
CA VAL A 199 3.87 0.35 -4.01
C VAL A 199 3.61 -0.80 -4.96
N HIS A 200 3.88 -0.57 -6.23
CA HIS A 200 3.90 -1.58 -7.29
C HIS A 200 5.31 -1.68 -7.84
N ILE A 201 5.79 -2.89 -8.08
CA ILE A 201 7.12 -3.14 -8.61
C ILE A 201 7.00 -3.39 -10.11
N ILE A 202 7.86 -2.73 -10.88
CA ILE A 202 7.85 -2.79 -12.34
C ILE A 202 9.18 -3.36 -12.88
N ASP A 203 9.11 -3.97 -14.06
CA ASP A 203 10.24 -4.59 -14.75
C ASP A 203 11.15 -3.59 -15.50
N ARG A 204 10.65 -2.37 -15.75
CA ARG A 204 11.32 -1.32 -16.53
C ARG A 204 11.07 0.06 -15.91
N PRO A 205 12.03 0.99 -16.01
CA PRO A 205 11.83 2.35 -15.54
C PRO A 205 10.86 3.13 -16.45
N LEU A 206 10.05 4.00 -15.85
CA LEU A 206 9.13 4.89 -16.54
C LEU A 206 9.86 6.17 -16.95
N ILE A 207 10.27 6.25 -18.21
CA ILE A 207 10.99 7.40 -18.74
C ILE A 207 9.98 8.52 -19.04
N PRO A 208 10.09 9.70 -18.39
CA PRO A 208 9.27 10.84 -18.74
C PRO A 208 9.69 11.40 -20.10
N LYS A 209 8.77 12.10 -20.76
CA LYS A 209 9.16 12.93 -21.90
C LYS A 209 9.94 14.14 -21.38
N TRP A 210 11.18 14.27 -21.82
CA TRP A 210 11.98 15.47 -21.63
C TRP A 210 11.40 16.59 -22.50
N ARG A 211 11.40 17.82 -21.98
CA ARG A 211 10.88 19.00 -22.69
C ARG A 211 11.94 19.59 -23.61
#